data_AF-A0A967TY29-F1
#
_entry.id   AF-A0A967TY29-F1
#
_cell.length_a   1.000
_cell.length_b   1.000
_cell.length_c   1.000
_cell.angle_alpha   90.00
_cell.angle_beta   90.00
_cell.angle_gamma   90.00
#
_symmetry.space_group_name_H-M   'P 1'
#
loop_
_entity.id
_entity.type
_entity.pdbx_description
1 polymer ?
#
loop_
_entity_poly.entity_id
_entity_poly.type
_entity_poly.pdbx_seq_one_letter_code
_entity_poly.pdbx_strand_id
1 'polypeptide(L)'
;MADREFSTVAHEFDNNPALLNSTREEFIAKKVREQHVQPPYFRNMEKLNLEGVEHWPVQRNYINQQTLQEYSEAPNRVLVDIRSTEAYLAGHIPGSI
;
A
#
# COMPACT_ATOMS: atom_id res chain seq x y z
N MET A 1 9.18 14.65 0.72
CA MET A 1 10.14 13.58 0.36
C MET A 1 11.26 14.25 -0.41
N ALA A 2 12.53 13.98 -0.07
CA ALA A 2 13.63 14.53 -0.83
C ALA A 2 13.59 13.97 -2.25
N ASP A 3 13.92 14.79 -3.25
CA ASP A 3 13.87 14.50 -4.69
C ASP A 3 14.92 13.46 -5.15
N ARG A 4 15.46 12.68 -4.21
CA ARG A 4 16.52 11.70 -4.46
C ARG A 4 16.05 10.31 -4.06
N GLU A 5 16.31 9.35 -4.94
CA GLU A 5 16.00 7.94 -4.72
C GLU A 5 17.00 7.25 -3.78
N PHE A 6 18.22 7.78 -3.64
CA PHE A 6 19.32 7.14 -2.92
C PHE A 6 20.06 8.08 -1.98
N SER A 7 20.70 7.50 -0.97
CA SER A 7 21.48 8.18 0.06
C SER A 7 22.84 7.51 0.28
N THR A 8 23.73 8.17 1.02
CA THR A 8 24.97 7.60 1.56
C THR A 8 25.01 7.75 3.08
N VAL A 9 25.71 6.84 3.75
CA VAL A 9 25.88 6.86 5.22
C VAL A 9 26.43 8.21 5.69
N ALA A 10 27.49 8.73 5.05
CA ALA A 10 28.08 10.02 5.41
C ALA A 10 27.08 11.18 5.30
N HIS A 11 26.29 11.20 4.22
CA HIS A 11 25.27 12.23 4.06
C HIS A 11 24.17 12.14 5.13
N GLU A 12 23.72 10.93 5.50
CA GLU A 12 22.73 10.79 6.57
C GLU A 12 23.29 11.21 7.93
N PHE A 13 24.57 10.96 8.23
CA PHE A 13 25.19 11.46 9.46
C PHE A 13 25.10 12.98 9.56
N ASP A 14 25.31 13.70 8.46
CA ASP A 14 25.31 15.16 8.45
C ASP A 14 23.90 15.76 8.37
N ASN A 15 22.93 15.05 7.79
CA ASN A 15 21.64 15.64 7.40
C ASN A 15 20.40 14.94 7.98
N ASN A 16 20.50 13.71 8.49
CA ASN A 16 19.33 12.97 8.98
C ASN A 16 18.95 13.43 10.40
N PRO A 17 17.77 14.05 10.61
CA PRO A 17 17.36 14.54 11.92
C PRO A 17 17.22 13.45 12.99
N ALA A 18 17.17 12.18 12.60
CA ALA A 18 17.16 11.04 13.52
C ALA A 18 18.57 10.69 14.02
N LEU A 19 19.61 10.89 13.20
CA LEU A 19 21.00 10.63 13.57
C LEU A 19 21.66 11.80 14.30
N LEU A 20 21.08 13.00 14.17
CA LEU A 20 21.56 14.23 14.82
C LEU A 20 21.07 14.40 16.28
N ASN A 21 20.37 13.43 16.87
CA ASN A 21 19.97 13.51 18.29
C ASN A 21 21.20 13.29 19.18
N SER A 22 21.35 14.09 20.24
CA SER A 22 22.55 14.06 21.08
C SER A 22 22.51 12.93 22.11
N THR A 23 21.31 12.46 22.46
CA THR A 23 21.10 11.38 23.42
C THR A 23 20.06 10.37 22.94
N ARG A 24 20.09 9.18 23.55
CA ARG A 24 19.10 8.12 23.32
C ARG A 24 17.70 8.57 23.73
N GLU A 25 17.61 9.33 24.81
CA GLU A 25 16.34 9.80 25.39
C GLU A 25 15.67 10.81 24.46
N GLU A 26 16.43 11.75 23.90
CA GLU A 26 15.94 12.68 22.88
C GLU A 26 15.44 11.95 21.64
N PHE A 27 16.19 10.94 21.16
CA PHE A 27 15.79 10.13 20.02
C PHE A 27 14.46 9.41 20.27
N ILE A 28 14.32 8.72 21.42
CA ILE A 28 13.09 7.99 21.78
C ILE A 28 11.92 8.96 21.90
N ALA A 29 12.10 10.08 22.59
CA ALA A 29 11.06 11.08 22.78
C ALA A 29 10.57 11.62 21.43
N LYS A 30 11.49 11.84 20.48
CA LYS A 30 11.15 12.24 19.11
C LYS A 30 10.39 11.15 18.37
N LYS A 31 10.90 9.91 18.39
CA LYS A 31 10.31 8.77 17.66
C LYS A 31 8.91 8.39 18.11
N VAL A 32 8.67 8.36 19.43
CA VAL A 32 7.35 7.99 19.97
C VAL A 32 6.28 9.02 19.64
N ARG A 33 6.67 10.29 19.42
CA ARG A 33 5.73 11.36 19.02
C ARG A 33 5.39 11.35 17.53
N GLU A 34 6.08 10.57 16.71
CA GLU A 34 5.75 10.48 15.29
C GLU A 34 4.36 9.83 15.12
N GLN A 35 3.50 10.47 14.33
CA GLN A 35 2.19 9.93 13.99
C GLN A 35 2.23 9.34 12.58
N HIS A 36 2.25 8.02 12.50
CA HIS A 36 2.20 7.28 11.23
C HIS A 36 0.82 6.67 11.08
N VAL A 37 0.17 6.92 9.94
CA VAL A 37 -1.02 6.15 9.58
C VAL A 37 -0.57 4.73 9.31
N GLN A 38 -1.12 3.76 10.03
CA GLN A 38 -0.94 2.35 9.74
C GLN A 38 -2.13 1.87 8.90
N PRO A 39 -1.95 1.62 7.59
CA PRO A 39 -3.02 1.08 6.77
C PRO A 39 -3.50 -0.28 7.32
N PRO A 40 -4.81 -0.59 7.29
CA PRO A 40 -5.34 -1.83 7.87
C PRO A 40 -4.67 -3.11 7.37
N TYR A 41 -4.20 -3.13 6.11
CA TYR A 41 -3.56 -4.30 5.52
C TYR A 41 -2.15 -4.59 6.06
N PHE A 42 -1.50 -3.65 6.78
CA PHE A 42 -0.15 -3.86 7.32
C PHE A 42 -0.09 -5.04 8.30
N ARG A 43 -1.12 -5.21 9.13
CA ARG A 43 -1.21 -6.35 10.06
C ARG A 43 -1.23 -7.70 9.33
N ASN A 44 -1.90 -7.75 8.18
CA ASN A 44 -1.89 -8.94 7.34
C ASN A 44 -0.51 -9.17 6.73
N MET A 45 0.17 -8.12 6.27
CA MET A 45 1.53 -8.24 5.73
C MET A 45 2.54 -8.72 6.78
N GLU A 46 2.46 -8.23 8.03
CA GLU A 46 3.31 -8.68 9.13
C GLU A 46 3.20 -10.18 9.37
N LYS A 47 1.96 -10.69 9.43
CA LYS A 47 1.68 -12.12 9.56
C LYS A 47 2.25 -12.91 8.38
N LEU A 48 1.97 -12.45 7.16
CA LEU A 48 2.39 -13.14 5.93
C LEU A 48 3.90 -13.15 5.74
N ASN A 49 4.62 -12.10 6.16
CA ASN A 49 6.08 -12.05 6.13
C ASN A 49 6.72 -13.00 7.16
N LEU A 50 6.05 -13.23 8.30
CA LEU A 50 6.53 -14.13 9.35
C LEU A 50 6.30 -15.60 8.99
N GLU A 51 5.09 -15.92 8.53
CA GLU A 51 4.67 -17.30 8.23
C GLU A 51 5.13 -17.77 6.84
N GLY A 52 5.43 -16.81 5.95
CA GLY A 52 5.61 -17.07 4.53
C GLY A 52 4.27 -17.17 3.81
N VAL A 53 4.29 -16.94 2.50
CA VAL A 53 3.13 -17.09 1.62
C VAL A 53 3.45 -18.10 0.53
N GLU A 54 2.44 -18.90 0.16
CA GLU A 54 2.52 -19.66 -1.07
C GLU A 54 2.63 -18.70 -2.26
N HIS A 55 3.44 -19.10 -3.25
CA HIS A 55 3.62 -18.32 -4.45
C HIS A 55 2.28 -18.12 -5.17
N TRP A 56 1.83 -16.87 -5.29
CA TRP A 56 0.59 -16.55 -6.01
C TRP A 56 0.85 -16.47 -7.52
N PRO A 57 0.29 -17.37 -8.35
CA PRO A 57 0.46 -17.28 -9.79
C PRO A 57 -0.31 -16.05 -10.31
N VAL A 58 0.40 -15.09 -10.90
CA VAL A 58 -0.23 -13.96 -11.59
C VAL A 58 -0.79 -14.45 -12.93
N GLN A 59 -2.07 -14.85 -12.94
CA GLN A 59 -2.78 -15.17 -14.18
C GLN A 59 -3.64 -13.99 -14.62
N ARG A 60 -3.45 -13.56 -15.87
CA ARG A 60 -4.39 -12.64 -16.52
C ARG A 60 -5.48 -13.45 -17.20
N ASN A 61 -6.69 -13.34 -16.69
CA ASN A 61 -7.87 -13.97 -17.27
C ASN A 61 -8.62 -12.94 -18.10
N TYR A 62 -8.80 -13.22 -19.39
CA TYR A 62 -9.75 -12.49 -20.21
C TYR A 62 -11.14 -13.06 -19.96
N ILE A 63 -12.10 -12.22 -19.62
CA ILE A 63 -13.48 -12.60 -19.36
C ILE A 63 -14.40 -12.01 -20.42
N ASN A 64 -15.51 -12.69 -20.69
CA ASN A 64 -16.56 -12.17 -21.54
C ASN A 64 -17.59 -11.38 -20.70
N GLN A 65 -18.58 -10.78 -21.37
CA GLN A 65 -19.62 -9.99 -20.72
C GLN A 65 -20.45 -10.80 -19.72
N GLN A 66 -20.78 -12.05 -20.05
CA GLN A 66 -21.56 -12.94 -19.19
C GLN A 66 -20.84 -13.21 -17.85
N THR A 67 -19.57 -13.57 -17.92
CA THR A 67 -18.74 -13.81 -16.72
C THR A 67 -18.56 -12.54 -15.89
N LEU A 68 -18.43 -11.38 -16.53
CA LEU A 68 -18.34 -10.11 -15.83
C LEU A 68 -19.63 -9.80 -15.04
N GLN A 69 -20.79 -10.05 -15.65
CA GLN A 69 -22.08 -9.88 -14.97
C GLN A 69 -22.19 -10.82 -13.76
N GLU A 70 -21.87 -12.11 -13.94
CA GLU A 70 -21.84 -13.09 -12.86
C GLU A 70 -20.90 -12.68 -11.71
N TYR A 71 -19.74 -12.10 -12.02
CA TYR A 71 -18.81 -11.61 -11.00
C TYR A 71 -19.31 -10.37 -10.27
N SER A 72 -20.02 -9.47 -10.96
CA SER A 72 -20.59 -8.27 -10.37
C SER A 72 -21.73 -8.57 -9.40
N GLU A 73 -22.46 -9.68 -9.60
CA GLU A 73 -23.57 -10.11 -8.75
C GLU A 73 -23.13 -11.02 -7.58
N ALA A 74 -21.87 -11.47 -7.58
CA ALA A 74 -21.36 -12.40 -6.58
C ALA A 74 -21.08 -11.71 -5.23
N PRO A 75 -21.68 -12.17 -4.11
CA PRO A 75 -21.62 -11.45 -2.82
C PRO A 75 -20.23 -11.42 -2.17
N ASN A 76 -19.31 -12.29 -2.59
CA ASN A 76 -17.96 -12.39 -2.04
C ASN A 76 -16.89 -11.89 -3.02
N ARG A 77 -17.26 -10.97 -3.91
CA ARG A 77 -16.34 -10.36 -4.87
C ARG A 77 -16.48 -8.85 -4.81
N VAL A 78 -15.34 -8.17 -5.01
CA VAL A 78 -15.28 -6.73 -5.17
C VAL A 78 -14.70 -6.46 -6.53
N LEU A 79 -15.43 -5.70 -7.34
CA LEU A 79 -14.95 -5.24 -8.64
C LEU A 79 -14.25 -3.90 -8.45
N VAL A 80 -12.96 -3.86 -8.79
CA VAL A 80 -12.15 -2.64 -8.69
C VAL A 80 -11.92 -2.08 -10.09
N ASP A 81 -12.42 -0.88 -10.34
CA ASP A 81 -12.26 -0.18 -11.60
C ASP A 81 -11.03 0.74 -11.53
N ILE A 82 -9.98 0.36 -12.26
CA ILE A 82 -8.69 1.07 -12.27
C ILE A 82 -8.62 2.16 -13.36
N ARG A 83 -9.74 2.47 -14.04
CA ARG A 83 -9.79 3.54 -15.05
C ARG A 83 -9.69 4.92 -14.39
N SER A 84 -9.57 5.96 -15.22
CA SER A 84 -9.60 7.33 -14.72
C SER A 84 -10.96 7.66 -14.08
N THR A 85 -10.97 8.62 -13.17
CA THR A 85 -12.19 9.06 -12.49
C THR A 85 -13.26 9.53 -13.48
N GLU A 86 -12.87 10.23 -14.56
CA GLU A 86 -13.80 10.70 -15.59
C GLU A 86 -14.47 9.54 -16.33
N ALA A 87 -13.71 8.49 -16.67
CA ALA A 87 -14.24 7.31 -17.33
C ALA A 87 -15.18 6.50 -16.42
N TYR A 88 -14.89 6.45 -15.12
CA TYR A 88 -15.75 5.83 -14.12
C TYR A 88 -17.08 6.57 -13.97
N LEU A 89 -17.03 7.90 -13.86
CA LEU A 89 -18.21 8.75 -13.70
C LEU A 89 -19.08 8.81 -14.95
N ALA A 90 -18.48 8.72 -16.15
CA ALA A 90 -19.23 8.64 -17.41
C ALA A 90 -20.04 7.34 -17.54
N GLY A 91 -19.60 6.27 -16.87
CA GLY A 91 -20.31 5.00 -16.81
C GLY A 91 -19.44 3.89 -16.23
N HIS A 92 -19.98 3.17 -15.23
CA HIS A 92 -19.33 2.06 -14.57
C HIS A 92 -20.31 0.92 -14.31
N ILE A 93 -19.78 -0.22 -13.86
CA ILE A 93 -20.56 -1.42 -13.54
C ILE A 93 -21.11 -1.24 -12.12
N PRO A 94 -22.43 -1.36 -11.89
CA PRO A 94 -23.00 -1.18 -10.56
C PRO A 94 -22.30 -2.03 -9.49
N GLY A 95 -21.95 -1.41 -8.36
CA GLY A 95 -21.25 -2.08 -7.26
C GLY A 95 -19.73 -2.15 -7.39
N SER A 96 -19.15 -1.68 -8.50
CA SER A 96 -17.70 -1.45 -8.56
C SER A 96 -17.26 -0.33 -7.62
N ILE A 97 -15.97 -0.32 -7.29
CA ILE A 97 -15.28 0.76 -6.58
C ILE A 97 -14.09 1.29 -7.37
#